data_AF-A0A5A8F0H4-F1
#
_entry.id   AF-A0A5A8F0H4-F1
#
_cell.length_a   1.000
_cell.length_b   1.000
_cell.length_c   1.000
_cell.angle_alpha   90.00
_cell.angle_beta   90.00
_cell.angle_gamma   90.00
#
_symmetry.space_group_name_H-M   'P 1'
#
loop_
_entity.id
_entity.type
_entity.pdbx_description
1 polymer ?
#
loop_
_entity_poly.entity_id
_entity_poly.type
_entity_poly.pdbx_seq_one_letter_code
_entity_poly.pdbx_strand_id
1 'polypeptide(L)'
;MIYLIALIIFSIPIILVIKPIITNEELIFINIDKEEDSMSLDEKKKSVFTTLAEIEFDYKMNKLSPKDYKKLSDYYRKKAALILKEEELMQENNNQTFSSIDDEIEKEISKYKKQKMGSHK
;
A
#
# COMPACT_ATOMS: atom_id res chain seq x y z
N MET A 1 48.77 -24.10 2.02
CA MET A 1 47.73 -23.59 2.94
C MET A 1 47.50 -22.08 2.80
N ILE A 2 48.54 -21.24 2.81
CA ILE A 2 48.38 -19.77 2.68
C ILE A 2 47.63 -19.33 1.40
N TYR A 3 47.89 -20.00 0.27
CA TYR A 3 47.22 -19.70 -1.00
C TYR A 3 45.72 -20.05 -1.03
N LEU A 4 45.31 -21.09 -0.29
CA LEU A 4 43.89 -21.46 -0.14
C LEU A 4 43.15 -20.42 0.70
N ILE A 5 43.79 -19.92 1.76
CA ILE A 5 43.23 -18.88 2.63
C ILE A 5 43.09 -17.56 1.85
N ALA A 6 44.10 -17.20 1.06
CA ALA A 6 44.06 -16.00 0.22
C ALA A 6 42.93 -16.06 -0.82
N LEU A 7 42.68 -17.23 -1.42
CA LEU A 7 41.62 -17.42 -2.41
C LEU A 7 40.22 -17.28 -1.78
N ILE A 8 40.01 -17.78 -0.57
CA ILE A 8 38.75 -17.63 0.17
C ILE A 8 38.47 -16.15 0.47
N ILE A 9 39.48 -15.42 0.97
CA ILE A 9 39.36 -13.99 1.31
C ILE A 9 39.04 -13.16 0.06
N PHE A 10 39.66 -13.49 -1.08
CA PHE A 10 39.41 -12.80 -2.36
C PHE A 10 38.01 -13.09 -2.94
N SER A 11 37.43 -14.24 -2.61
CA SER A 11 36.11 -14.64 -3.13
C SER A 11 34.95 -13.90 -2.43
N ILE A 12 35.12 -13.49 -1.18
CA ILE A 12 34.09 -12.80 -0.38
C ILE A 12 33.61 -11.49 -1.05
N PRO A 13 34.47 -10.53 -1.44
CA PRO A 13 34.02 -9.30 -2.08
C PRO A 13 33.35 -9.56 -3.43
N ILE A 14 33.81 -10.56 -4.19
CA ILE A 14 33.20 -10.98 -5.46
C ILE A 14 31.76 -11.46 -5.23
N ILE A 15 31.53 -12.28 -4.20
CA ILE A 15 30.19 -12.74 -3.84
C ILE A 15 29.31 -11.57 -3.40
N LEU A 16 29.84 -10.62 -2.63
CA LEU A 16 29.10 -9.43 -2.20
C LEU A 16 28.69 -8.51 -3.37
N VAL A 17 29.47 -8.46 -4.44
CA VAL A 17 29.17 -7.67 -5.66
C VAL A 17 28.24 -8.43 -6.61
N ILE A 18 28.41 -9.75 -6.76
CA ILE A 18 27.56 -10.56 -7.63
C ILE A 18 26.17 -10.76 -7.03
N LYS A 19 26.06 -10.85 -5.70
CA LYS A 19 24.78 -11.03 -5.01
C LYS A 19 23.72 -9.99 -5.40
N PRO A 20 23.95 -8.66 -5.36
CA PRO A 20 22.93 -7.69 -5.77
C PRO A 20 22.60 -7.74 -7.27
N ILE A 21 23.45 -8.34 -8.11
CA ILE A 21 23.20 -8.50 -9.56
C ILE A 21 22.26 -9.68 -9.83
N ILE A 22 22.33 -10.75 -9.02
CA ILE A 22 21.52 -11.97 -9.18
C ILE A 22 20.25 -11.92 -8.32
N THR A 23 20.32 -11.29 -7.14
CA THR A 23 19.19 -11.21 -6.23
C THR A 23 18.24 -10.14 -6.74
N ASN A 24 17.06 -10.57 -7.18
CA ASN A 24 16.03 -9.71 -7.76
C ASN A 24 15.82 -8.43 -6.93
N GLU A 25 15.77 -7.33 -7.66
CA GLU A 25 15.78 -5.92 -7.25
C GLU A 25 14.60 -5.47 -6.38
N GLU A 26 13.98 -6.35 -5.59
CA GLU A 26 12.94 -6.00 -4.60
C GLU A 26 13.49 -5.10 -3.48
N LEU A 27 14.78 -5.21 -3.16
CA LEU A 27 15.40 -4.44 -2.07
C LEU A 27 15.46 -2.92 -2.33
N ILE A 28 15.38 -2.48 -3.59
CA ILE A 28 15.39 -1.04 -3.92
C ILE A 28 14.03 -0.40 -3.61
N PHE A 29 12.93 -1.14 -3.80
CA PHE A 29 11.58 -0.61 -3.62
C PHE A 29 11.16 -0.48 -2.14
N ILE A 30 11.71 -1.33 -1.27
CA ILE A 30 11.39 -1.36 0.18
C ILE A 30 11.75 -0.05 0.91
N ASN A 31 12.74 0.72 0.43
CA ASN A 31 13.12 1.97 1.08
C ASN A 31 12.28 3.18 0.64
N ILE A 32 11.55 3.10 -0.47
CA ILE A 32 10.69 4.19 -0.96
C ILE A 32 9.41 4.28 -0.11
N ASP A 33 8.94 3.15 0.41
CA ASP A 33 7.66 3.09 1.13
C ASP A 33 7.73 3.62 2.57
N LYS A 34 8.91 3.82 3.17
CA LYS A 34 9.05 4.22 4.58
C LYS A 34 8.63 5.67 4.87
N GLU A 35 8.65 6.55 3.87
CA GLU A 35 8.14 7.92 4.02
C GLU A 35 6.61 7.98 3.87
N GLU A 36 5.96 6.93 3.38
CA GLU A 36 4.52 6.91 3.16
C GLU A 36 3.68 6.57 4.39
N ASP A 37 4.26 6.01 5.45
CA ASP A 37 3.51 5.56 6.62
C ASP A 37 2.75 6.69 7.34
N SER A 38 3.19 7.94 7.22
CA SER A 38 2.53 9.10 7.83
C SER A 38 1.46 9.76 6.96
N MET A 39 1.34 9.38 5.68
CA MET A 39 0.36 9.98 4.77
C MET A 39 -1.04 9.39 4.95
N SER A 40 -2.06 10.23 4.77
CA SER A 40 -3.44 9.79 4.68
C SER A 40 -3.67 8.90 3.46
N LEU A 41 -4.74 8.10 3.49
CA LEU A 41 -5.06 7.18 2.39
C LEU A 41 -5.29 7.93 1.06
N ASP A 42 -5.91 9.12 1.11
CA ASP A 42 -6.13 9.99 -0.04
C ASP A 42 -4.81 10.53 -0.62
N GLU A 43 -3.86 10.90 0.24
CA GLU A 43 -2.54 11.35 -0.18
C GLU A 43 -1.74 10.20 -0.81
N LYS A 44 -1.78 9.01 -0.20
CA LYS A 44 -1.17 7.79 -0.76
C LYS A 44 -1.75 7.47 -2.14
N LYS A 45 -3.08 7.51 -2.27
CA LYS A 45 -3.78 7.33 -3.54
C LYS A 45 -3.29 8.34 -4.57
N LYS A 46 -3.37 9.63 -4.26
CA LYS A 46 -2.93 10.70 -5.16
C LYS A 46 -1.47 10.52 -5.60
N SER A 47 -0.59 10.21 -4.66
CA SER A 47 0.84 9.98 -4.91
C SER A 47 1.03 8.84 -5.93
N VAL A 48 0.49 7.65 -5.64
CA VAL A 48 0.65 6.46 -6.49
C VAL A 48 0.07 6.66 -7.89
N PHE A 49 -1.10 7.27 -8.00
CA PHE A 49 -1.71 7.55 -9.31
C PHE A 49 -0.92 8.61 -10.10
N THR A 50 -0.36 9.63 -9.42
CA THR A 50 0.50 10.63 -10.06
C THR A 50 1.78 9.98 -10.58
N THR A 51 2.45 9.16 -9.77
CA THR A 51 3.66 8.44 -10.20
C THR A 51 3.38 7.49 -11.36
N LEU A 52 2.23 6.81 -11.37
CA LEU A 52 1.85 5.95 -12.50
C LEU A 52 1.68 6.77 -13.80
N ALA A 53 1.08 7.95 -13.71
CA ALA A 53 0.93 8.85 -14.87
C ALA A 53 2.29 9.36 -15.37
N GLU A 54 3.22 9.67 -14.46
CA GLU A 54 4.60 10.06 -14.81
C GLU A 54 5.36 8.93 -15.50
N ILE A 55 5.27 7.70 -14.98
CA ILE A 55 5.88 6.52 -15.61
C ILE A 55 5.37 6.31 -17.04
N GLU A 56 4.06 6.45 -17.26
CA GLU A 56 3.46 6.35 -18.58
C GLU A 56 3.89 7.48 -19.51
N PHE A 57 3.97 8.70 -18.98
CA PHE A 57 4.46 9.85 -19.71
C PHE A 57 5.91 9.64 -20.17
N ASP A 58 6.81 9.26 -19.26
CA ASP A 58 8.21 9.08 -19.57
C ASP A 58 8.45 7.90 -20.53
N TYR A 59 7.64 6.84 -20.45
CA TYR A 59 7.64 5.78 -21.47
C TYR A 59 7.21 6.29 -22.84
N LYS A 60 6.10 7.05 -22.92
CA LYS A 60 5.64 7.67 -24.18
C LYS A 60 6.66 8.65 -24.77
N MET A 61 7.48 9.27 -23.92
CA MET A 61 8.57 10.16 -24.32
C MET A 61 9.87 9.43 -24.65
N ASN A 62 9.87 8.09 -24.74
CA ASN A 62 11.04 7.24 -24.98
C ASN A 62 12.18 7.44 -23.96
N LYS A 63 11.87 7.92 -22.75
CA LYS A 63 12.85 8.05 -21.65
C LYS A 63 13.01 6.76 -20.85
N LEU A 64 12.00 5.88 -20.90
CA LEU A 64 12.06 4.54 -20.30
C LEU A 64 12.11 3.45 -21.35
N SER A 65 12.92 2.41 -21.08
CA SER A 65 12.88 1.19 -21.87
C SER A 65 11.57 0.42 -21.63
N PRO A 66 11.09 -0.40 -22.58
CA PRO A 66 9.91 -1.25 -22.37
C PRO A 66 10.03 -2.19 -21.16
N LYS A 67 11.25 -2.65 -20.86
CA LYS A 67 11.53 -3.53 -19.71
C LYS A 67 11.35 -2.77 -18.40
N ASP A 68 11.92 -1.57 -18.31
CA ASP A 68 11.85 -0.74 -17.11
C ASP A 68 10.45 -0.20 -16.89
N TYR A 69 9.79 0.22 -17.97
CA TYR A 69 8.38 0.61 -17.95
C TYR A 69 7.52 -0.50 -17.35
N LYS A 70 7.61 -1.73 -17.89
CA LYS A 70 6.80 -2.86 -17.41
C LYS A 70 7.04 -3.10 -15.91
N LYS A 71 8.30 -3.10 -15.48
CA LYS A 71 8.65 -3.34 -14.09
C LYS A 71 8.09 -2.26 -13.16
N LEU A 72 8.28 -0.99 -13.50
CA LEU A 72 7.81 0.14 -12.70
C LEU A 72 6.28 0.24 -12.71
N SER A 73 5.65 0.08 -13.87
CA SER A 73 4.19 0.11 -13.99
C SER A 73 3.55 -1.02 -13.20
N ASP A 74 4.12 -2.23 -13.24
CA ASP A 74 3.56 -3.38 -12.51
C ASP A 74 3.69 -3.20 -11.00
N TYR A 75 4.78 -2.61 -10.51
CA TYR A 75 4.96 -2.27 -9.11
C TYR A 75 3.92 -1.26 -8.61
N TYR A 76 3.81 -0.11 -9.28
CA TYR A 76 2.88 0.95 -8.87
C TYR A 76 1.41 0.57 -9.09
N ARG A 77 1.09 -0.28 -10.07
CA ARG A 77 -0.27 -0.85 -10.24
C ARG A 77 -0.67 -1.75 -9.08
N LYS A 78 0.24 -2.62 -8.61
CA LYS A 78 -0.02 -3.44 -7.41
C LYS A 78 -0.25 -2.55 -6.19
N LYS A 79 0.56 -1.50 -6.03
CA LYS A 79 0.41 -0.53 -4.94
C LYS A 79 -0.94 0.20 -5.00
N ALA A 80 -1.36 0.64 -6.18
CA ALA A 80 -2.67 1.26 -6.39
C ALA A 80 -3.82 0.30 -6.03
N ALA A 81 -3.72 -0.97 -6.43
CA ALA A 81 -4.72 -1.99 -6.11
C ALA A 81 -4.85 -2.24 -4.59
N LEU A 82 -3.72 -2.22 -3.86
CA LEU A 82 -3.74 -2.34 -2.40
C LEU A 82 -4.42 -1.15 -1.73
N ILE A 83 -4.13 0.07 -2.19
CA ILE A 83 -4.76 1.30 -1.67
C ILE A 83 -6.27 1.30 -1.91
N LEU A 84 -6.71 0.92 -3.12
CA LEU A 84 -8.15 0.83 -3.43
C LEU A 84 -8.85 -0.21 -2.56
N LYS A 85 -8.21 -1.35 -2.31
CA LYS A 85 -8.75 -2.37 -1.41
C LYS A 85 -8.85 -1.86 0.04
N GLU A 86 -7.87 -1.09 0.49
CA GLU A 86 -7.91 -0.47 1.82
C GLU A 86 -9.05 0.56 1.93
N GLU A 87 -9.29 1.34 0.87
CA GLU A 87 -10.40 2.31 0.78
C GLU A 87 -11.76 1.60 0.87
N GLU A 88 -11.96 0.51 0.13
CA GLU A 88 -13.16 -0.33 0.19
C GLU A 88 -13.42 -0.86 1.62
N LEU A 89 -12.38 -1.38 2.28
CA LEU A 89 -12.48 -1.89 3.65
C LEU A 89 -12.84 -0.79 4.64
N MET A 90 -12.26 0.41 4.53
CA MET A 90 -12.63 1.55 5.39
C MET A 90 -14.08 1.98 5.18
N GLN A 91 -14.55 1.98 3.93
CA GLN A 91 -15.92 2.33 3.60
C GLN A 91 -16.92 1.28 4.14
N GLU A 92 -16.58 0.00 4.05
CA GLU A 92 -17.40 -1.09 4.61
C GLU A 92 -17.48 -1.01 6.15
N ASN A 93 -16.36 -0.79 6.83
CA ASN A 93 -16.32 -0.62 8.29
C ASN A 93 -17.14 0.60 8.75
N ASN A 94 -17.03 1.72 8.03
CA ASN A 94 -17.84 2.90 8.32
C ASN A 94 -19.33 2.60 8.16
N ASN A 95 -19.76 1.96 7.08
CA ASN A 95 -21.17 1.60 6.87
C ASN A 95 -21.72 0.68 7.96
N GLN A 96 -20.94 -0.32 8.41
CA GLN A 96 -21.32 -1.18 9.53
C GLN A 96 -21.46 -0.41 10.84
N THR A 97 -20.56 0.54 11.08
CA THR A 97 -20.59 1.41 12.26
C THR A 97 -21.83 2.32 12.25
N PHE A 98 -22.13 2.97 11.12
CA PHE A 98 -23.31 3.82 10.96
C PHE A 98 -24.61 3.02 11.15
N SER A 99 -24.73 1.84 10.56
CA SER A 99 -25.92 0.98 10.75
C SER A 99 -26.12 0.59 12.22
N SER A 100 -25.04 0.31 12.95
CA SER A 100 -25.11 -0.04 14.37
C SER A 100 -25.57 1.14 15.24
N ILE A 101 -25.14 2.37 14.89
CA ILE A 101 -25.55 3.60 15.56
C ILE A 101 -27.04 3.87 15.32
N ASP A 102 -27.51 3.74 14.08
CA ASP A 102 -28.93 3.95 13.73
C ASP A 102 -29.84 2.97 14.48
N ASP A 103 -29.45 1.70 14.57
CA ASP A 103 -30.17 0.67 15.32
C ASP A 103 -30.25 0.98 16.83
N GLU A 104 -29.21 1.59 17.39
CA GLU A 104 -29.18 2.01 18.80
C GLU A 104 -30.09 3.21 19.04
N ILE A 105 -30.07 4.21 18.15
CA ILE A 105 -30.95 5.39 18.20
C ILE A 105 -32.42 4.97 18.12
N GLU A 106 -32.78 4.09 17.18
CA GLU A 106 -34.16 3.59 17.01
C GLU A 106 -34.64 2.87 18.30
N LYS A 107 -33.76 2.05 18.91
CA LYS A 107 -34.04 1.40 20.20
C LYS A 107 -34.33 2.41 21.31
N GLU A 108 -33.54 3.47 21.43
CA GLU A 108 -33.77 4.51 22.43
C GLU A 108 -35.10 5.26 22.19
N ILE A 109 -35.37 5.68 20.95
CA ILE A 109 -36.61 6.38 20.59
C ILE A 109 -37.84 5.51 20.91
N SER A 110 -37.78 4.20 20.64
CA SER A 110 -38.87 3.27 20.92
C SER A 110 -39.12 3.10 22.43
N LYS A 111 -38.07 3.12 23.27
CA LYS A 111 -38.19 3.10 24.73
C LYS A 111 -38.88 4.37 25.23
N TYR A 112 -38.47 5.54 24.75
CA TYR A 112 -39.09 6.82 25.11
C TYR A 112 -40.56 6.89 24.68
N LYS A 113 -40.92 6.42 23.47
CA LYS A 113 -42.31 6.35 23.02
C LYS A 113 -43.18 5.46 23.90
N LYS A 114 -42.67 4.29 24.31
CA LYS A 114 -43.38 3.37 25.23
C LYS A 114 -43.58 3.97 26.62
N GLN A 115 -42.59 4.67 27.17
CA GLN A 115 -42.74 5.37 28.45
C GLN A 115 -43.76 6.50 28.38
N LYS A 116 -43.78 7.29 27.30
CA LYS A 116 -44.75 8.39 27.13
C LYS A 116 -46.19 7.91 26.95
N MET A 117 -46.41 6.78 26.28
CA MET A 117 -47.75 6.20 26.07
C MET A 117 -48.30 5.45 27.29
N GLY A 118 -47.43 4.96 28.19
CA GLY A 118 -47.83 4.28 29.43
C GLY A 118 -48.27 5.20 30.56
N SER A 119 -47.98 6.51 30.48
CA SER A 119 -48.28 7.49 31.54
C SER A 119 -49.66 8.16 31.41
N HIS A 120 -50.48 7.76 30.41
CA HIS A 120 -51.82 8.32 30.17
C HIS A 120 -52.97 7.33 30.42
N LYS A 121 -52.74 6.28 31.22
CA LYS A 121 -53.81 5.38 31.69
C LYS A 121 -54.05 5.51 33.17
#